data_AF-A0AAX2LWI2-F1
#
_entry.id   AF-A0AAX2LWI2-F1
#
_cell.length_a   1.000
_cell.length_b   1.000
_cell.length_c   1.000
_cell.angle_alpha   90.00
_cell.angle_beta   90.00
_cell.angle_gamma   90.00
#
_symmetry.space_group_name_H-M   'P 1'
#
loop_
_entity.id
_entity.type
_entity.pdbx_description
1 polymer ?
#
loop_
_entity_poly.entity_id
_entity_poly.type
_entity_poly.pdbx_seq_one_letter_code
_entity_poly.pdbx_strand_id
1 'polypeptide(L)'
;MFVMERSTLVPLLLICVGAMSGCSRDDLQRMVNKETYMFEGIYDNQYDQQLLVFKDGKVAIQDAHGDAVWQRPFDLDDDELTIQMSQNSKEQRPELVMRVHGKGEVLTCSACARYQLSNIWVREGAEAKNVELPGEKQS
;
A
#
# COMPACT_ATOMS: atom_id res chain seq x y z
N MET A 1 20.63 65.45 -19.94
CA MET A 1 21.38 64.40 -20.67
C MET A 1 22.21 63.68 -19.63
N PHE A 2 21.84 62.43 -19.32
CA PHE A 2 22.50 61.62 -18.30
C PHE A 2 23.80 61.03 -18.87
N VAL A 3 24.92 61.23 -18.18
CA VAL A 3 26.07 60.31 -18.25
C VAL A 3 26.55 60.13 -16.82
N MET A 4 26.20 59.00 -16.22
CA MET A 4 26.68 58.55 -14.94
C MET A 4 27.48 57.28 -15.20
N GLU A 5 28.78 57.44 -15.48
CA GLU A 5 29.74 56.34 -15.43
C GLU A 5 30.14 56.13 -13.97
N ARG A 6 29.90 54.92 -13.44
CA ARG A 6 30.61 54.46 -12.24
C ARG A 6 30.55 52.95 -12.05
N SER A 7 31.75 52.42 -11.88
CA SER A 7 32.09 51.30 -11.00
C SER A 7 31.79 49.89 -11.49
N THR A 8 32.82 49.32 -12.12
CA THR A 8 33.07 47.91 -12.33
C THR A 8 33.02 47.07 -11.04
N LEU A 9 32.32 45.93 -11.16
CA LEU A 9 32.65 44.60 -10.61
C LEU A 9 32.69 44.43 -9.09
N VAL A 10 31.52 44.18 -8.47
CA VAL A 10 31.30 43.00 -7.59
C VAL A 10 29.79 42.71 -7.61
N PRO A 11 29.34 41.61 -8.27
CA PRO A 11 28.50 40.69 -7.50
C PRO A 11 28.69 39.25 -7.98
N LEU A 12 29.54 38.47 -7.32
CA LEU A 12 29.57 37.02 -7.56
C LEU A 12 29.95 36.26 -6.30
N LEU A 13 29.18 36.43 -5.22
CA LEU A 13 29.33 35.57 -4.04
C LEU A 13 28.05 35.57 -3.20
N LEU A 14 26.92 35.20 -3.79
CA LEU A 14 25.67 35.07 -3.04
C LEU A 14 24.62 34.13 -3.65
N ILE A 15 25.04 33.08 -4.36
CA ILE A 15 24.09 32.09 -4.90
C ILE A 15 24.66 30.67 -4.74
N CYS A 16 24.75 30.19 -3.50
CA CYS A 16 24.96 28.76 -3.21
C CYS A 16 24.19 28.26 -1.96
N VAL A 17 23.28 29.07 -1.38
CA VAL A 17 22.60 28.70 -0.11
C VAL A 17 21.21 28.08 -0.35
N GLY A 18 20.77 27.91 -1.60
CA GLY A 18 19.35 27.63 -1.92
C GLY A 18 18.96 26.21 -2.29
N ALA A 19 19.84 25.21 -2.20
CA ALA A 19 19.54 23.85 -2.68
C ALA A 19 19.41 22.80 -1.57
N MET A 20 19.02 23.21 -0.35
CA MET A 20 18.45 22.26 0.61
C MET A 20 16.96 22.08 0.31
N SER A 21 16.64 21.54 -0.88
CA SER A 21 15.38 20.83 -1.04
C SER A 21 15.48 19.61 -0.13
N GLY A 22 14.92 19.72 1.08
CA GLY A 22 14.91 18.62 2.03
C GLY A 22 14.35 17.39 1.33
N CYS A 23 15.12 16.30 1.28
CA CYS A 23 14.55 14.98 1.04
C CYS A 23 13.42 14.83 2.06
N SER A 24 12.18 14.84 1.61
CA SER A 24 11.07 14.61 2.53
C SER A 24 11.29 13.23 3.14
N ARG A 25 11.07 13.09 4.46
CA ARG A 25 11.21 11.78 5.12
C ARG A 25 10.30 10.75 4.46
N ASP A 26 9.18 11.21 3.90
CA ASP A 26 8.21 10.42 3.13
C ASP A 26 8.80 9.84 1.84
N ASP A 27 9.56 10.62 1.07
CA ASP A 27 10.25 10.13 -0.14
C ASP A 27 11.29 9.06 0.22
N LEU A 28 12.01 9.26 1.33
CA LEU A 28 12.99 8.29 1.79
C LEU A 28 12.33 6.99 2.23
N GLN A 29 11.22 7.06 2.98
CA GLN A 29 10.46 5.90 3.40
C GLN A 29 9.85 5.15 2.22
N ARG A 30 9.33 5.86 1.20
CA ARG A 30 8.84 5.26 -0.05
C ARG A 30 9.95 4.57 -0.85
N MET A 31 11.16 5.13 -0.86
CA MET A 31 12.29 4.50 -1.53
C MET A 31 12.78 3.23 -0.82
N VAL A 32 12.77 3.21 0.52
CA VAL A 32 13.17 2.03 1.31
C VAL A 32 12.12 0.92 1.19
N ASN A 33 10.84 1.24 1.32
CA ASN A 33 9.74 0.27 1.28
C ASN A 33 9.04 0.26 -0.10
N LYS A 34 9.84 0.32 -1.17
CA LYS A 34 9.33 0.48 -2.54
C LYS A 34 8.29 -0.57 -2.91
N GLU A 35 8.51 -1.82 -2.50
CA GLU A 35 7.59 -2.94 -2.76
C GLU A 35 6.21 -2.70 -2.13
N THR A 36 6.16 -2.36 -0.85
CA THR A 36 4.93 -1.98 -0.13
C THR A 36 4.16 -0.85 -0.84
N TYR A 37 4.84 0.21 -1.27
CA TYR A 37 4.17 1.35 -1.92
C TYR A 37 3.78 1.09 -3.37
N MET A 38 4.38 0.12 -4.04
CA MET A 38 4.00 -0.31 -5.38
C MET A 38 2.90 -1.38 -5.39
N PHE A 39 2.65 -2.00 -4.23
CA PHE A 39 1.59 -2.98 -4.09
C PHE A 39 0.23 -2.31 -4.00
N GLU A 40 -0.51 -2.37 -5.11
CA GLU A 40 -1.85 -1.79 -5.23
C GLU A 40 -2.83 -2.77 -5.86
N GLY A 41 -4.08 -2.73 -5.40
CA GLY A 41 -5.14 -3.59 -5.92
C GLY A 41 -6.38 -3.60 -5.04
N ILE A 42 -7.48 -4.05 -5.62
CA ILE A 42 -8.72 -4.34 -4.93
C ILE A 42 -8.84 -5.86 -4.90
N TYR A 43 -9.17 -6.41 -3.74
CA TYR A 43 -9.37 -7.84 -3.57
C TYR A 43 -10.74 -8.11 -2.98
N ASP A 44 -11.45 -9.07 -3.58
CA ASP A 44 -12.74 -9.56 -3.13
C ASP A 44 -12.59 -10.89 -2.38
N ASN A 45 -13.71 -11.39 -1.85
CA ASN A 45 -13.78 -12.72 -1.29
C ASN A 45 -15.11 -13.39 -1.65
N GLN A 46 -15.16 -14.71 -1.47
CA GLN A 46 -16.31 -15.53 -1.86
C GLN A 46 -17.44 -15.60 -0.82
N TYR A 47 -17.24 -15.04 0.38
CA TYR A 47 -18.16 -15.22 1.51
C TYR A 47 -19.06 -14.01 1.73
N ASP A 48 -18.51 -12.81 1.57
CA ASP A 48 -19.21 -11.56 1.76
C ASP A 48 -18.80 -10.53 0.69
N GLN A 49 -19.48 -9.39 0.67
CA GLN A 49 -19.23 -8.30 -0.27
C GLN A 49 -18.17 -7.31 0.26
N GLN A 50 -17.35 -7.69 1.24
CA GLN A 50 -16.26 -6.85 1.71
C GLN A 50 -15.10 -6.87 0.72
N LEU A 51 -14.40 -5.75 0.64
CA LEU A 51 -13.23 -5.58 -0.21
C LEU A 51 -12.01 -5.19 0.62
N LEU A 52 -10.84 -5.71 0.24
CA LEU A 52 -9.55 -5.17 0.66
C LEU A 52 -9.00 -4.26 -0.44
N VAL A 53 -8.73 -3.01 -0.07
CA VAL A 53 -8.20 -2.00 -1.00
C VAL A 53 -6.81 -1.59 -0.56
N PHE A 54 -5.81 -1.98 -1.36
CA PHE A 54 -4.39 -1.63 -1.16
C PHE A 54 -4.03 -0.43 -2.01
N LYS A 55 -3.51 0.61 -1.35
CA LYS A 55 -3.07 1.85 -2.00
C LYS A 55 -2.12 2.64 -1.10
N ASP A 56 -1.05 3.19 -1.68
CA ASP A 56 -0.11 4.09 -0.97
C ASP A 56 0.43 3.50 0.36
N GLY A 57 0.74 2.20 0.38
CA GLY A 57 1.25 1.51 1.57
C GLY A 57 0.24 1.37 2.72
N LYS A 58 -1.06 1.50 2.40
CA LYS A 58 -2.17 1.26 3.33
C LYS A 58 -3.17 0.29 2.73
N VAL A 59 -3.79 -0.47 3.60
CA VAL A 59 -4.90 -1.36 3.28
C VAL A 59 -6.14 -0.90 4.02
N ALA A 60 -7.26 -0.83 3.31
CA ALA A 60 -8.57 -0.53 3.86
C ALA A 60 -9.51 -1.72 3.65
N ILE A 61 -10.34 -2.01 4.66
CA ILE A 61 -11.56 -2.79 4.42
C ILE A 61 -12.68 -1.85 4.03
N GLN A 62 -13.37 -2.19 2.96
CA GLN A 62 -14.62 -1.58 2.56
C GLN A 62 -15.76 -2.59 2.71
N ASP A 63 -16.92 -2.10 3.15
CA ASP A 63 -18.14 -2.90 3.19
C ASP A 63 -18.84 -2.97 1.81
N ALA A 64 -20.00 -3.62 1.77
CA ALA A 64 -20.80 -3.77 0.55
C ALA A 64 -21.26 -2.45 -0.08
N HIS A 65 -21.24 -1.35 0.67
CA HIS A 65 -21.62 -0.01 0.21
C HIS A 65 -20.41 0.80 -0.27
N GLY A 66 -19.19 0.26 -0.12
CA GLY A 66 -17.93 0.93 -0.45
C GLY A 66 -17.42 1.83 0.69
N ASP A 67 -18.04 1.78 1.87
CA ASP A 67 -17.62 2.59 3.01
C ASP A 67 -16.43 1.94 3.72
N ALA A 68 -15.40 2.74 4.03
CA ALA A 68 -14.21 2.25 4.71
C ALA A 68 -14.52 1.94 6.18
N VAL A 69 -14.49 0.66 6.56
CA VAL A 69 -14.70 0.20 7.94
C VAL A 69 -13.46 0.47 8.79
N TRP A 70 -12.26 0.22 8.23
CA TRP A 70 -10.99 0.54 8.86
C TRP A 70 -9.88 0.64 7.83
N GLN A 71 -8.79 1.32 8.20
CA GLN A 71 -7.57 1.44 7.40
C GLN A 71 -6.34 1.27 8.27
N ARG A 72 -5.34 0.53 7.78
CA ARG A 72 -4.08 0.26 8.48
C ARG A 72 -2.89 0.31 7.52
N PRO A 73 -1.69 0.67 8.01
CA PRO A 73 -0.48 0.45 7.23
C PRO A 73 -0.23 -1.06 7.08
N PHE A 74 0.40 -1.43 5.98
CA PHE A 74 0.92 -2.77 5.78
C PHE A 74 2.37 -2.68 5.33
N ASP A 75 3.09 -3.77 5.49
CA ASP A 75 4.42 -3.98 4.94
C ASP A 75 4.39 -5.24 4.07
N LEU A 76 5.08 -5.19 2.94
CA LEU A 76 5.25 -6.33 2.04
C LEU A 76 6.74 -6.64 1.95
N ASP A 77 7.09 -7.88 2.30
CA ASP A 77 8.43 -8.44 2.19
C ASP A 77 8.34 -9.76 1.40
N ASP A 78 8.77 -9.73 0.14
CA ASP A 78 8.66 -10.84 -0.81
C ASP A 78 7.21 -11.34 -0.97
N ASP A 79 6.86 -12.49 -0.38
CA ASP A 79 5.52 -13.06 -0.42
C ASP A 79 4.73 -12.87 0.88
N GLU A 80 5.30 -12.21 1.89
CA GLU A 80 4.67 -12.00 3.19
C GLU A 80 4.15 -10.57 3.32
N LEU A 81 2.82 -10.45 3.44
CA LEU A 81 2.13 -9.17 3.66
C LEU A 81 1.69 -9.10 5.12
N THR A 82 2.16 -8.08 5.84
CA THR A 82 1.88 -7.91 7.26
C THR A 82 1.10 -6.62 7.51
N ILE A 83 -0.09 -6.74 8.10
CA ILE A 83 -0.96 -5.60 8.44
C ILE A 83 -0.84 -5.31 9.93
N GLN A 84 -0.49 -4.07 10.27
CA GLN A 84 -0.32 -3.65 11.65
C GLN A 84 -1.68 -3.38 12.30
N MET A 85 -2.10 -4.25 13.21
CA MET A 85 -3.42 -4.16 13.86
C MET A 85 -3.42 -3.34 15.15
N SER A 86 -2.24 -3.05 15.72
CA SER A 86 -2.08 -2.23 16.94
C SER A 86 -2.47 -0.77 16.68
N GLN A 87 -3.22 -0.13 17.58
CA GLN A 87 -3.52 1.30 17.44
C GLN A 87 -2.41 2.20 17.99
N ASN A 88 -1.61 1.71 18.93
CA ASN A 88 -0.49 2.43 19.50
C ASN A 88 0.60 1.47 20.00
N SER A 89 1.78 2.00 20.30
CA SER A 89 2.95 1.24 20.73
C SER A 89 2.80 0.50 22.07
N LYS A 90 1.74 0.76 22.85
CA LYS A 90 1.46 0.09 24.12
C LYS A 90 0.44 -1.04 23.99
N GLU A 91 -0.26 -1.14 22.87
CA GLU A 91 -1.26 -2.17 22.61
C GLU A 91 -0.63 -3.35 21.85
N GLN A 92 -0.50 -4.50 22.52
CA GLN A 92 -0.06 -5.74 21.87
C GLN A 92 -1.26 -6.42 21.20
N ARG A 93 -1.45 -6.18 19.91
CA ARG A 93 -2.30 -7.01 19.06
C ARG A 93 -1.42 -7.81 18.11
N PRO A 94 -1.74 -9.10 17.88
CA PRO A 94 -1.03 -9.84 16.85
C PRO A 94 -1.30 -9.19 15.50
N GLU A 95 -0.23 -9.00 14.74
CA GLU A 95 -0.30 -8.51 13.37
C GLU A 95 -1.05 -9.52 12.51
N LEU A 96 -1.69 -9.03 11.45
CA LEU A 96 -2.38 -9.88 10.50
C LEU A 96 -1.42 -10.20 9.35
N VAL A 97 -0.98 -11.45 9.28
CA VAL A 97 -0.03 -11.91 8.25
C VAL A 97 -0.79 -12.65 7.15
N MET A 98 -0.54 -12.24 5.91
CA MET A 98 -1.08 -12.81 4.69
C MET A 98 0.07 -13.26 3.79
N ARG A 99 -0.19 -14.26 2.94
CA ARG A 99 0.74 -14.73 1.91
C ARG A 99 0.23 -14.34 0.54
N VAL A 100 1.12 -13.80 -0.28
CA VAL A 100 0.86 -13.37 -1.66
C VAL A 100 1.17 -14.52 -2.62
N HIS A 101 0.19 -14.89 -3.45
CA HIS A 101 0.32 -15.96 -4.44
C HIS A 101 0.09 -15.43 -5.85
N GLY A 102 0.57 -16.17 -6.85
CA GLY A 102 0.28 -15.87 -8.26
C GLY A 102 0.70 -14.46 -8.69
N LYS A 103 1.81 -13.92 -8.15
CA LYS A 103 2.27 -12.53 -8.40
C LYS A 103 1.25 -11.46 -7.96
N GLY A 104 0.51 -11.71 -6.88
CA GLY A 104 -0.48 -10.78 -6.34
C GLY A 104 -1.91 -11.03 -6.83
N GLU A 105 -2.19 -12.19 -7.40
CA GLU A 105 -3.55 -12.56 -7.81
C GLU A 105 -4.39 -13.06 -6.63
N VAL A 106 -3.77 -13.72 -5.65
CA VAL A 106 -4.47 -14.31 -4.50
C VAL A 106 -3.71 -14.02 -3.22
N LEU A 107 -4.44 -13.65 -2.16
CA LEU A 107 -3.92 -13.52 -0.80
C LEU A 107 -4.55 -14.59 0.08
N THR A 108 -3.71 -15.30 0.85
CA THR A 108 -4.19 -16.26 1.85
C THR A 108 -3.80 -15.82 3.24
N CYS A 109 -4.68 -15.98 4.22
CA CYS A 109 -4.48 -15.49 5.57
C CYS A 109 -5.00 -16.50 6.58
N SER A 110 -4.10 -17.10 7.36
CA SER A 110 -4.46 -18.14 8.33
C SER A 110 -5.04 -17.58 9.64
N ALA A 111 -4.79 -16.30 9.93
CA ALA A 111 -5.24 -15.63 11.15
C ALA A 111 -6.46 -14.70 10.94
N CYS A 112 -6.93 -14.52 9.70
CA CYS A 112 -8.01 -13.59 9.35
C CYS A 112 -9.34 -13.91 10.02
N ALA A 113 -9.64 -15.20 10.21
CA ALA A 113 -10.82 -15.63 10.95
C ALA A 113 -10.92 -15.03 12.37
N ARG A 114 -9.79 -14.73 13.04
CA ARG A 114 -9.80 -14.09 14.38
C ARG A 114 -10.34 -12.66 14.35
N TYR A 115 -10.30 -12.02 13.20
CA TYR A 115 -10.78 -10.67 12.95
C TYR A 115 -12.08 -10.64 12.14
N GLN A 116 -12.76 -11.80 12.00
CA GLN A 116 -13.98 -11.95 11.20
C GLN A 116 -13.77 -11.61 9.72
N LEU A 117 -12.57 -11.88 9.20
CA LEU A 117 -12.20 -11.65 7.81
C LEU A 117 -12.08 -12.97 7.04
N SER A 118 -12.27 -12.93 5.73
CA SER A 118 -12.01 -14.08 4.85
C SER A 118 -10.55 -14.53 4.94
N ASN A 119 -10.33 -15.84 4.83
CA ASN A 119 -8.99 -16.43 4.76
C ASN A 119 -8.40 -16.38 3.33
N ILE A 120 -9.22 -16.12 2.31
CA ILE A 120 -8.82 -16.08 0.90
C ILE A 120 -9.39 -14.82 0.28
N TRP A 121 -8.53 -14.07 -0.40
CA TRP A 121 -8.89 -12.86 -1.13
C TRP A 121 -8.34 -12.94 -2.55
N VAL A 122 -9.14 -12.58 -3.55
CA VAL A 122 -8.77 -12.67 -4.96
C VAL A 122 -8.76 -11.28 -5.55
N ARG A 123 -7.74 -10.95 -6.34
CA ARG A 123 -7.62 -9.63 -6.95
C ARG A 123 -8.72 -9.45 -7.99
N GLU A 124 -9.41 -8.32 -7.96
CA GLU A 124 -10.37 -7.97 -9.01
C GLU A 124 -9.67 -7.92 -10.37
N GLY A 125 -10.24 -8.61 -11.35
CA GLY A 125 -9.68 -8.70 -12.70
C GLY A 125 -8.51 -9.68 -12.86
N ALA A 126 -8.14 -10.45 -11.82
CA ALA A 126 -7.35 -11.65 -12.02
C ALA A 126 -8.18 -12.66 -12.83
N GLU A 127 -7.66 -13.09 -13.98
CA GLU A 127 -8.22 -14.26 -14.66
C GLU A 127 -8.10 -15.45 -13.70
N ALA A 128 -9.22 -16.09 -13.36
CA ALA A 128 -9.23 -17.33 -12.59
C ALA A 128 -8.54 -18.44 -13.40
N LYS A 129 -7.21 -18.47 -13.40
CA LYS A 129 -6.44 -19.57 -13.97
C LYS A 129 -6.39 -20.67 -12.92
N ASN A 130 -7.44 -21.50 -12.96
CA ASN A 130 -7.64 -22.76 -12.25
C ASN A 130 -8.24 -22.64 -10.84
N VAL A 131 -9.56 -22.41 -10.79
CA VAL A 131 -10.41 -23.06 -9.79
C VAL A 131 -11.28 -24.07 -10.53
N GLU A 132 -10.74 -25.27 -10.74
CA GLU A 132 -11.56 -26.40 -11.19
C GLU A 132 -12.43 -26.83 -10.01
N LEU A 133 -13.68 -26.33 -9.99
CA LEU A 133 -14.71 -26.79 -9.08
C LEU A 133 -15.05 -28.25 -9.43
N PRO A 134 -14.96 -29.21 -8.48
CA PRO A 134 -15.36 -30.57 -8.74
C PRO A 134 -16.89 -30.65 -8.79
N GLY A 135 -17.42 -30.63 -10.01
CA GLY A 135 -18.74 -31.19 -10.31
C GLY A 135 -19.82 -30.20 -10.67
N GLU A 136 -19.87 -29.81 -11.95
CA GLU A 136 -21.15 -29.65 -12.64
C GLU A 136 -21.26 -30.77 -13.68
N LYS A 137 -22.06 -31.79 -13.37
CA LYS A 137 -22.55 -32.72 -14.37
C LYS A 137 -23.46 -31.92 -15.31
N GLN A 138 -23.04 -31.82 -16.57
CA GLN A 138 -23.91 -31.43 -17.67
C GLN A 138 -25.08 -32.44 -17.74
N SER A 139 -26.30 -31.92 -17.59
CA SER A 139 -27.53 -32.58 -18.01
C SER A 139 -28.10 -31.87 -19.23
#